data_AF-A0A1I1Q3E1-F1
#
_entry.id   AF-A0A1I1Q3E1-F1
#
_cell.length_a   1.000
_cell.length_b   1.000
_cell.length_c   1.000
_cell.angle_alpha   90.00
_cell.angle_beta   90.00
_cell.angle_gamma   90.00
#
_symmetry.space_group_name_H-M   'P 1'
#
loop_
_entity.id
_entity.type
_entity.pdbx_description
1 polymer ?
#
loop_
_entity_poly.entity_id
_entity_poly.type
_entity_poly.pdbx_seq_one_letter_code
_entity_poly.pdbx_strand_id
1 'polypeptide(L)'
;MLKINGHTVYDLDALFDIETGEPVIEGKVVGYGKYKQVNATSVSQAKYQIACLEVHQLRKQAYLKESDPLYMEFQFDKTPESEQAWRDAVNDIKSRYPTPLV
;
A
#
# COMPACT_ATOMS: atom_id res chain seq x y z
N MET A 1 7.98 -7.76 -10.74
CA MET A 1 9.26 -8.44 -10.45
C MET A 1 10.11 -7.52 -9.60
N LEU A 2 10.99 -8.11 -8.79
CA LEU A 2 11.93 -7.42 -7.92
C LEU A 2 13.34 -7.85 -8.30
N LYS A 3 14.32 -6.98 -8.12
CA LYS A 3 15.73 -7.31 -8.32
C LYS A 3 16.53 -6.99 -7.06
N ILE A 4 17.34 -7.95 -6.61
CA ILE A 4 18.20 -7.84 -5.43
C ILE A 4 19.62 -8.15 -5.85
N ASN A 5 20.52 -7.17 -5.75
CA ASN A 5 21.94 -7.31 -6.17
C ASN A 5 22.12 -7.94 -7.59
N GLY A 6 21.17 -7.69 -8.50
CA GLY A 6 21.19 -8.23 -9.88
C GLY A 6 20.40 -9.53 -10.09
N HIS A 7 20.02 -10.25 -9.02
CA HIS A 7 19.19 -11.45 -9.10
C HIS A 7 17.70 -11.07 -9.22
N THR A 8 16.97 -11.77 -10.09
CA THR A 8 15.53 -11.54 -10.27
C THR A 8 14.75 -12.39 -9.29
N VAL A 9 13.86 -11.74 -8.53
CA VAL A 9 12.98 -12.38 -7.56
C VAL A 9 11.52 -12.05 -7.92
N TYR A 10 10.68 -13.06 -7.85
CA TYR A 10 9.25 -12.95 -8.15
C TYR A 10 8.37 -12.99 -6.90
N ASP A 11 8.85 -13.66 -5.86
CA ASP A 11 8.21 -13.80 -4.57
C ASP A 11 9.14 -13.27 -3.47
N LEU A 12 8.73 -12.18 -2.82
CA LEU A 12 9.53 -11.58 -1.76
C LEU A 12 9.40 -12.35 -0.44
N ASP A 13 8.30 -13.09 -0.22
CA ASP A 13 8.10 -13.89 0.99
C ASP A 13 9.03 -15.10 1.02
N ALA A 14 9.37 -15.64 -0.15
CA ALA A 14 10.39 -16.67 -0.31
C ALA A 14 11.82 -16.22 0.09
N LEU A 15 12.03 -14.93 0.37
CA LEU A 15 13.31 -14.38 0.80
C LEU A 15 13.42 -14.21 2.31
N PHE A 16 12.41 -14.59 3.08
CA PHE A 16 12.46 -14.56 4.54
C PHE A 16 12.62 -15.96 5.09
N ASP A 17 13.51 -16.09 6.06
CA ASP A 17 13.66 -17.31 6.83
C ASP A 17 12.35 -17.56 7.61
N ILE A 18 11.84 -18.79 7.54
CA ILE A 18 10.54 -19.13 8.11
C ILE A 18 10.59 -19.16 9.64
N GLU A 19 11.74 -19.47 10.22
CA GLU A 19 11.93 -19.58 11.66
C GLU A 19 12.21 -18.22 12.30
N THR A 20 13.05 -17.39 11.67
CA THR A 20 13.47 -16.10 12.25
C THR A 20 12.65 -14.92 11.72
N GLY A 21 12.00 -15.06 10.56
CA GLY A 21 11.32 -13.95 9.89
C GLY A 21 12.27 -12.88 9.34
N GLU A 22 13.59 -13.15 9.34
CA GLU A 22 14.62 -12.26 8.82
C GLU A 22 14.90 -12.55 7.34
N PRO A 23 15.32 -11.55 6.56
CA PRO A 23 15.66 -11.76 5.16
C PRO A 23 16.91 -12.64 5.01
N VAL A 24 16.79 -13.70 4.21
CA VAL A 24 17.86 -14.67 3.88
C VAL A 24 18.98 -14.02 3.06
N ILE A 25 18.64 -12.99 2.28
CA ILE A 25 19.59 -12.22 1.46
C ILE A 25 19.34 -10.75 1.73
N GLU A 26 20.42 -10.01 2.04
CA GLU A 26 20.35 -8.55 2.16
C GLU A 26 20.93 -7.84 0.95
N GLY A 27 20.36 -6.69 0.62
CA GLY A 27 20.83 -5.88 -0.49
C GLY A 27 19.81 -4.90 -1.04
N LYS A 28 20.27 -4.10 -2.00
CA LYS A 28 19.43 -3.11 -2.66
C LYS A 28 18.35 -3.81 -3.47
N VAL A 29 17.09 -3.45 -3.21
CA VAL A 29 15.91 -3.98 -3.89
C VAL A 29 15.32 -2.92 -4.81
N VAL A 30 15.15 -3.27 -6.09
CA VAL A 30 14.46 -2.43 -7.07
C VAL A 30 13.27 -3.19 -7.63
N GLY A 31 12.09 -2.60 -7.53
CA GLY A 31 10.86 -3.17 -8.07
C GLY A 31 10.56 -2.69 -9.49
N TYR A 32 9.81 -3.52 -10.22
CA TYR A 32 9.37 -3.26 -11.59
C TYR A 32 7.91 -3.68 -11.78
N GLY A 33 7.27 -3.13 -12.82
CA GLY A 33 5.86 -3.39 -13.11
C GLY A 33 4.96 -2.84 -12.01
N LYS A 34 4.13 -3.71 -11.39
CA LYS A 34 3.28 -3.33 -10.24
C LYS A 34 4.07 -2.78 -9.05
N TYR A 35 5.35 -3.15 -8.92
CA TYR A 35 6.23 -2.71 -7.83
C TYR A 35 7.23 -1.61 -8.26
N LYS A 36 6.99 -0.90 -9.37
CA LYS A 36 7.93 0.13 -9.90
C LYS A 36 8.29 1.26 -8.92
N GLN A 37 7.50 1.43 -7.86
CA GLN A 37 7.71 2.44 -6.82
C GLN A 37 8.66 1.96 -5.72
N VAL A 38 9.02 0.67 -5.71
CA VAL A 38 9.94 0.09 -4.72
C VAL A 38 11.38 0.41 -5.11
N ASN A 39 12.06 1.14 -4.23
CA ASN A 39 13.49 1.37 -4.27
C ASN A 39 13.97 1.39 -2.82
N ALA A 40 14.54 0.27 -2.39
CA ALA A 40 14.90 0.03 -1.00
C ALA A 40 16.36 -0.41 -0.90
N THR A 41 17.00 -0.07 0.20
CA THR A 41 18.38 -0.44 0.51
C THR A 41 18.50 -1.81 1.16
N SER A 42 17.40 -2.34 1.69
CA SER A 42 17.30 -3.67 2.33
C SER A 42 16.00 -4.37 1.95
N VAL A 43 15.95 -5.68 2.18
CA VAL A 43 14.75 -6.50 1.89
C VAL A 43 13.62 -6.19 2.87
N SER A 44 13.94 -5.93 4.14
CA SER A 44 12.95 -5.49 5.14
C SER A 44 12.29 -4.17 4.75
N GLN A 45 13.09 -3.19 4.28
CA GLN A 45 12.54 -1.93 3.79
C GLN A 45 11.69 -2.14 2.52
N ALA A 46 12.11 -3.05 1.63
CA ALA A 46 11.33 -3.39 0.43
C ALA A 46 9.98 -4.02 0.80
N LYS A 47 9.96 -4.92 1.79
CA LYS A 47 8.73 -5.55 2.31
C LYS A 47 7.74 -4.51 2.85
N TYR A 48 8.24 -3.57 3.65
CA TYR A 48 7.44 -2.46 4.14
C TYR A 48 6.86 -1.60 2.99
N GLN A 49 7.70 -1.24 2.01
CA GLN A 49 7.25 -0.47 0.84
C GLN A 49 6.18 -1.23 0.04
N ILE A 50 6.34 -2.53 -0.18
CA ILE A 50 5.36 -3.37 -0.88
C ILE A 50 4.05 -3.41 -0.12
N ALA A 51 4.08 -3.68 1.19
CA ALA A 51 2.87 -3.69 2.02
C ALA A 51 2.13 -2.35 1.95
N CYS A 52 2.86 -1.22 1.99
CA CYS A 52 2.29 0.10 1.80
C CYS A 52 1.62 0.26 0.43
N LEU A 53 2.27 -0.18 -0.65
CA LEU A 53 1.73 -0.11 -2.01
C LEU A 53 0.43 -0.91 -2.16
N GLU A 54 0.37 -2.08 -1.55
CA GLU A 54 -0.82 -2.94 -1.61
C GLU A 54 -1.99 -2.29 -0.86
N VAL A 55 -1.75 -1.78 0.35
CA VAL A 55 -2.76 -1.02 1.11
C VAL A 55 -3.24 0.21 0.32
N HIS A 56 -2.33 0.96 -0.31
CA HIS A 56 -2.71 2.10 -1.13
C HIS A 56 -3.58 1.70 -2.33
N GLN A 57 -3.29 0.57 -2.96
CA GLN A 57 -4.08 0.07 -4.08
C GLN A 57 -5.50 -0.33 -3.63
N LEU A 58 -5.63 -1.00 -2.48
CA LEU A 58 -6.92 -1.35 -1.88
C LEU A 58 -7.73 -0.10 -1.53
N ARG A 59 -7.09 0.87 -0.86
CA ARG A 59 -7.72 2.16 -0.54
C ARG A 59 -8.19 2.89 -1.80
N LYS A 60 -7.36 2.96 -2.85
CA LYS A 60 -7.73 3.61 -4.11
C LYS A 60 -8.97 2.99 -4.73
N GLN A 61 -9.08 1.66 -4.72
CA GLN A 61 -10.27 0.96 -5.23
C GLN A 61 -11.51 1.22 -4.38
N ALA A 62 -11.36 1.29 -3.06
CA ALA A 62 -12.46 1.59 -2.15
C ALA A 62 -12.91 3.05 -2.27
N TYR A 63 -11.97 4.01 -2.36
CA TYR A 63 -12.29 5.42 -2.56
C TYR A 63 -13.13 5.64 -3.82
N LEU A 64 -12.72 5.07 -4.95
CA LEU A 64 -13.45 5.14 -6.22
C LEU A 64 -14.90 4.68 -6.12
N LYS A 65 -15.20 3.72 -5.23
CA LYS A 65 -16.54 3.12 -5.10
C LYS A 65 -17.38 3.79 -4.02
N GLU A 66 -16.76 4.18 -2.91
CA GLU A 66 -17.48 4.48 -1.67
C GLU A 66 -17.35 5.95 -1.25
N SER A 67 -16.17 6.56 -1.45
CA SER A 67 -15.89 7.92 -0.96
C SER A 67 -15.97 8.97 -2.06
N ASP A 68 -15.56 8.66 -3.28
CA ASP A 68 -15.48 9.61 -4.38
C ASP A 68 -16.88 10.13 -4.80
N PRO A 69 -17.93 9.30 -4.86
CA PRO A 69 -19.30 9.80 -5.11
C PRO A 69 -19.78 10.79 -4.03
N LEU A 70 -19.53 10.50 -2.75
CA LEU A 70 -19.90 11.37 -1.63
C LEU A 70 -19.14 12.70 -1.67
N TYR A 71 -17.86 12.67 -2.04
CA TYR A 71 -17.10 13.89 -2.25
C TYR A 71 -17.71 14.74 -3.36
N MET A 72 -18.10 14.12 -4.47
CA MET A 72 -18.76 14.84 -5.57
C MET A 72 -20.07 15.48 -5.12
N GLU A 73 -20.93 14.75 -4.39
CA GLU A 73 -22.16 15.31 -3.80
C GLU A 73 -21.87 16.52 -2.90
N PHE A 74 -20.92 16.39 -1.98
CA PHE A 74 -20.47 17.49 -1.13
C PHE A 74 -19.98 18.72 -1.92
N GLN A 75 -19.28 18.54 -3.04
CA GLN A 75 -18.83 19.68 -3.86
C GLN A 75 -19.99 20.52 -4.42
N PHE A 76 -21.16 19.92 -4.64
CA PHE A 76 -22.36 20.62 -5.10
C PHE A 76 -23.20 21.14 -3.94
N ASP A 77 -23.53 20.27 -2.98
CA ASP A 77 -24.46 20.58 -1.89
C ASP A 77 -23.84 21.50 -0.84
N LYS A 78 -22.54 21.34 -0.57
CA LYS A 78 -21.74 22.14 0.37
C LYS A 78 -22.34 22.24 1.77
N THR A 79 -22.99 21.17 2.22
CA THR A 79 -23.58 21.07 3.55
C THR A 79 -22.64 20.38 4.54
N PRO A 80 -22.74 20.69 5.84
CA PRO A 80 -21.98 19.97 6.87
C PRO A 80 -22.26 18.45 6.87
N GLU A 81 -23.49 18.06 6.57
CA GLU A 81 -23.91 16.65 6.57
C GLU A 81 -23.26 15.86 5.42
N SER A 82 -23.17 16.45 4.23
CA SER A 82 -22.50 15.82 3.07
C SER A 82 -20.99 15.75 3.25
N GLU A 83 -20.38 16.76 3.88
CA GLU A 83 -18.97 16.71 4.27
C GLU A 83 -18.71 15.58 5.27
N GLN A 84 -19.56 15.46 6.29
CA GLN A 84 -19.41 14.46 7.33
C GLN A 84 -19.55 13.05 6.76
N ALA A 85 -20.56 12.80 5.91
CA ALA A 85 -20.75 11.52 5.24
C ALA A 85 -19.52 11.10 4.42
N TRP A 86 -18.92 12.03 3.67
CA TRP A 86 -17.67 11.78 2.95
C TRP A 86 -16.51 11.42 3.90
N ARG A 87 -16.31 12.22 4.97
CA ARG A 87 -15.23 12.01 5.94
C ARG A 87 -15.36 10.67 6.67
N ASP A 88 -16.58 10.27 7.01
CA ASP A 88 -16.87 8.99 7.66
C ASP A 88 -16.51 7.83 6.73
N ALA A 89 -16.92 7.89 5.45
CA ALA A 89 -16.52 6.87 4.47
C ALA A 89 -15.00 6.77 4.31
N VAL A 90 -14.28 7.91 4.30
CA VAL A 90 -12.80 7.91 4.27
C VAL A 90 -12.23 7.23 5.52
N ASN A 91 -12.76 7.52 6.69
CA ASN A 91 -12.30 6.94 7.96
C ASN A 91 -12.53 5.44 8.02
N ASP A 92 -13.69 4.96 7.55
CA ASP A 92 -14.02 3.54 7.46
C ASP A 92 -13.10 2.80 6.48
N ILE A 93 -12.80 3.40 5.32
CA ILE A 93 -11.84 2.84 4.35
C ILE A 93 -10.44 2.75 4.97
N LYS A 94 -9.99 3.79 5.68
CA LYS A 94 -8.68 3.79 6.33
C LYS A 94 -8.59 2.75 7.47
N SER A 95 -9.69 2.53 8.18
CA SER A 95 -9.79 1.52 9.24
C SER A 95 -9.78 0.10 8.68
N ARG A 96 -10.46 -0.15 7.55
CA ARG A 96 -10.42 -1.45 6.86
C ARG A 96 -9.05 -1.78 6.26
N TYR A 97 -8.34 -0.76 5.77
CA TYR A 97 -7.03 -0.91 5.14
C TYR A 97 -5.99 -0.05 5.87
N PRO A 98 -5.51 -0.46 7.06
CA PRO A 98 -4.54 0.31 7.82
C PRO A 98 -3.19 0.35 7.09
N THR A 99 -2.51 1.50 7.15
CA THR A 99 -1.13 1.59 6.66
C THR A 99 -0.24 0.74 7.56
N PRO A 100 0.70 -0.05 7.02
CA PRO A 100 1.65 -0.80 7.84
C PRO A 100 2.39 0.12 8.81
N LEU A 101 2.65 -0.36 10.02
CA LEU A 101 3.50 0.34 10.98
C LEU A 101 4.96 0.22 10.52
N VAL A 102 5.71 1.33 10.65
CA VAL A 102 7.15 1.40 10.36
C VAL A 102 7.94 0.67 11.43
#